data_AF-A0A2P2LHT5-F1
#
_entry.id   AF-A0A2P2LHT5-F1
#
_cell.length_a   1.000
_cell.length_b   1.000
_cell.length_c   1.000
_cell.angle_alpha   90.00
_cell.angle_beta   90.00
_cell.angle_gamma   90.00
#
_symmetry.space_group_name_H-M   'P 1'
#
loop_
_entity.id
_entity.type
_entity.pdbx_description
1 polymer ?
#
loop_
_entity_poly.entity_id
_entity_poly.type
_entity_poly.pdbx_seq_one_letter_code
_entity_poly.pdbx_strand_id
1 'polypeptide(L)'
;MGLQCCFGGTAIQTLKLAAIPASSSSSCLILKPISKTLTFNFFPRHGNHNPQRFPFSLIARVRALSTAPAADRILAKEVAKPQWKATIDFKWIRENKDEVARNIKNRSSNANLELVLELYEKLLALQKEVERLRGERNVVANKMKGKLEPSERQKLIEEGKNLKEGLTTLEEDLLELTDELQQEAQCIPNMTHPDVPIGDEKCSTVRKMVGNPHEFSFPVKDHLQLGKELDLFDFDSAAEVSGSKFYYLKNEAVMLEMALINWTLSEVMKRGFTPLTTPEIVRSSVVEKCGFQPRGDNTQRLLWVGFIWTLSFLSRCCL
;
A
#
# COMPACT_ATOMS: atom_id res chain seq x y z
N MET A 1 -12.76 -25.29 -57.24
CA MET A 1 -14.01 -26.07 -57.08
C MET A 1 -13.62 -27.48 -56.69
N GLY A 2 -13.93 -27.89 -55.46
CA GLY A 2 -13.58 -29.20 -54.91
C GLY A 2 -14.19 -29.36 -53.53
N LEU A 3 -15.00 -30.40 -53.37
CA LEU A 3 -15.65 -30.87 -52.14
C LEU A 3 -14.61 -31.33 -51.10
N GLN A 4 -14.98 -31.34 -49.80
CA GLN A 4 -15.20 -32.55 -48.99
C GLN A 4 -15.10 -32.27 -47.47
N CYS A 5 -16.03 -32.90 -46.72
CA CYS A 5 -16.22 -32.89 -45.26
C CYS A 5 -15.02 -33.38 -44.43
N CYS A 6 -14.98 -33.06 -43.12
CA CYS A 6 -15.13 -34.03 -41.99
C CYS A 6 -14.52 -33.62 -40.62
N PHE A 7 -15.23 -34.04 -39.54
CA PHE A 7 -14.85 -34.31 -38.11
C PHE A 7 -14.30 -33.16 -37.25
N GLY A 8 -14.56 -32.99 -35.94
CA GLY A 8 -15.18 -33.74 -34.82
C GLY A 8 -14.76 -32.94 -33.56
N GLY A 9 -15.56 -32.67 -32.52
CA GLY A 9 -16.22 -33.60 -31.61
C GLY A 9 -15.24 -34.10 -30.53
N THR A 10 -15.45 -33.70 -29.25
CA THR A 10 -14.82 -34.11 -27.94
C THR A 10 -13.88 -33.07 -27.30
N ALA A 11 -13.80 -32.84 -25.98
CA ALA A 11 -14.60 -33.17 -24.80
C ALA A 11 -14.11 -32.24 -23.65
N ILE A 12 -14.99 -31.69 -22.81
CA ILE A 12 -14.61 -31.19 -21.47
C ILE A 12 -15.53 -31.86 -20.45
N GLN A 13 -14.92 -32.69 -19.62
CA GLN A 13 -15.55 -33.45 -18.55
C GLN A 13 -16.14 -32.52 -17.48
N THR A 14 -17.43 -32.71 -17.23
CA THR A 14 -18.16 -32.19 -16.08
C THR A 14 -17.89 -33.11 -14.88
N LEU A 15 -17.23 -32.61 -13.84
CA LEU A 15 -17.17 -33.30 -12.55
C LEU A 15 -18.45 -32.96 -11.75
N LYS A 16 -19.35 -33.93 -11.71
CA LYS A 16 -20.46 -34.03 -10.75
C LYS A 16 -19.90 -34.13 -9.33
N LEU A 17 -20.29 -33.22 -8.44
CA LEU A 17 -20.25 -33.47 -7.00
C LEU A 17 -21.66 -33.83 -6.54
N ALA A 18 -21.77 -35.04 -6.00
CA ALA A 18 -23.00 -35.68 -5.58
C ALA A 18 -23.61 -34.96 -4.37
N ALA A 19 -24.90 -34.67 -4.46
CA ALA A 19 -25.76 -34.38 -3.33
C ALA A 19 -26.13 -35.69 -2.62
N ILE A 20 -26.13 -35.69 -1.29
CA ILE A 20 -26.78 -36.71 -0.45
C ILE A 20 -27.60 -35.97 0.63
N PRO A 21 -28.82 -36.45 0.95
CA PRO A 21 -29.96 -35.60 1.30
C PRO A 21 -30.23 -35.50 2.81
N ALA A 22 -31.07 -34.53 3.17
CA ALA A 22 -31.73 -34.46 4.45
C ALA A 22 -32.83 -35.54 4.56
N SER A 23 -32.85 -36.27 5.67
CA SER A 23 -34.03 -37.02 6.11
C SER A 23 -34.15 -36.96 7.64
N SER A 24 -35.29 -36.45 8.07
CA SER A 24 -35.86 -36.52 9.41
C SER A 24 -36.17 -37.96 9.85
N SER A 25 -35.88 -38.33 11.10
CA SER A 25 -36.88 -38.92 12.02
C SER A 25 -36.30 -39.15 13.42
N SER A 26 -37.04 -38.65 14.41
CA SER A 26 -37.25 -39.08 15.79
C SER A 26 -36.43 -40.25 16.36
N SER A 27 -35.76 -40.01 17.51
CA SER A 27 -35.77 -40.94 18.65
C SER A 27 -35.32 -40.23 19.94
N CYS A 28 -36.17 -40.37 20.95
CA CYS A 28 -36.05 -39.90 22.32
C CYS A 28 -34.95 -40.68 23.06
N LEU A 29 -33.94 -40.01 23.63
CA LEU A 29 -33.13 -40.56 24.72
C LEU A 29 -32.78 -39.45 25.73
N ILE A 30 -33.53 -39.48 26.82
CA ILE A 30 -33.23 -38.86 28.11
C ILE A 30 -31.97 -39.53 28.68
N LEU A 31 -30.99 -38.76 29.16
CA LEU A 31 -30.11 -39.13 30.29
C LEU A 31 -29.38 -37.89 30.86
N LYS A 32 -29.13 -37.95 32.18
CA LYS A 32 -29.03 -36.87 33.18
C LYS A 32 -27.65 -36.17 33.30
N PRO A 33 -27.57 -34.99 33.96
CA PRO A 33 -26.31 -34.25 34.16
C PRO A 33 -25.48 -34.86 35.30
N ILE A 34 -24.16 -34.87 35.15
CA ILE A 34 -23.21 -35.19 36.22
C ILE A 34 -22.53 -33.91 36.68
N SER A 35 -22.93 -33.44 37.85
CA SER A 35 -22.24 -32.44 38.66
C SER A 35 -21.00 -33.07 39.31
N LYS A 36 -19.85 -32.42 39.22
CA LYS A 36 -18.80 -32.52 40.25
C LYS A 36 -18.15 -31.16 40.50
N THR A 37 -18.50 -30.64 41.66
CA THR A 37 -17.84 -29.63 42.48
C THR A 37 -16.35 -29.95 42.68
N LEU A 38 -15.49 -28.97 42.45
CA LEU A 38 -14.15 -28.92 43.05
C LEU A 38 -13.94 -27.53 43.65
N THR A 39 -14.15 -27.49 44.96
CA THR A 39 -13.76 -26.44 45.90
C THR A 39 -12.24 -26.29 45.93
N PHE A 40 -11.73 -25.06 45.79
CA PHE A 40 -10.39 -24.70 46.27
C PHE A 40 -10.50 -23.51 47.23
N ASN A 41 -9.96 -23.74 48.43
CA ASN A 41 -10.06 -22.89 49.60
C ASN A 41 -9.21 -21.61 49.47
N PHE A 42 -9.70 -20.61 50.18
CA PHE A 42 -9.20 -19.25 50.34
C PHE A 42 -8.24 -19.13 51.54
N PHE A 43 -7.39 -18.08 51.50
CA PHE A 43 -6.66 -17.37 52.58
C PHE A 43 -5.26 -17.87 53.06
N PRO A 44 -4.39 -17.00 53.66
CA PRO A 44 -4.26 -15.53 53.60
C PRO A 44 -2.80 -14.99 53.48
N ARG A 45 -2.69 -13.65 53.37
CA ARG A 45 -1.49 -12.78 53.50
C ARG A 45 -0.88 -12.76 54.93
N HIS A 46 0.46 -12.70 54.99
CA HIS A 46 1.39 -11.91 55.85
C HIS A 46 2.78 -12.55 55.65
N GLY A 47 3.91 -11.92 55.37
CA GLY A 47 4.44 -10.59 55.69
C GLY A 47 5.58 -10.74 56.69
N ASN A 48 6.85 -10.87 56.25
CA ASN A 48 8.00 -10.27 56.96
C ASN A 48 9.35 -10.30 56.20
N HIS A 49 10.16 -9.29 56.52
CA HIS A 49 11.46 -8.87 56.01
C HIS A 49 12.63 -9.84 56.22
N ASN A 50 13.62 -9.85 55.29
CA ASN A 50 15.01 -9.38 55.54
C ASN A 50 15.82 -9.32 54.22
N PRO A 51 16.74 -8.36 54.00
CA PRO A 51 17.46 -8.18 52.74
C PRO A 51 18.85 -8.85 52.78
N GLN A 52 19.24 -9.53 51.71
CA GLN A 52 20.64 -9.90 51.49
C GLN A 52 21.21 -9.21 50.26
N ARG A 53 22.25 -8.43 50.54
CA ARG A 53 23.13 -7.73 49.61
C ARG A 53 23.93 -8.74 48.80
N PHE A 54 24.08 -8.50 47.50
CA PHE A 54 25.25 -8.94 46.74
C PHE A 54 25.84 -7.78 45.94
N PRO A 55 27.17 -7.69 45.82
CA PRO A 55 27.85 -6.52 45.31
C PRO A 55 28.19 -6.68 43.84
N PHE A 56 27.82 -5.71 43.00
CA PHE A 56 28.49 -5.51 41.72
C PHE A 56 28.69 -4.01 41.50
N SER A 57 29.91 -3.58 41.78
CA SER A 57 30.46 -2.31 41.33
C SER A 57 30.75 -2.39 39.84
N LEU A 58 29.95 -1.70 39.02
CA LEU A 58 30.31 -1.41 37.64
C LEU A 58 30.58 0.09 37.49
N ILE A 59 31.86 0.36 37.30
CA ILE A 59 32.45 1.68 37.02
C ILE A 59 31.85 2.20 35.71
N ALA A 60 31.06 3.27 35.79
CA ALA A 60 30.62 4.02 34.61
C ALA A 60 31.78 4.91 34.12
N ARG A 61 32.47 4.46 33.05
CA ARG A 61 33.32 5.36 32.25
C ARG A 61 32.43 6.13 31.29
N VAL A 62 32.08 7.37 31.66
CA VAL A 62 31.51 8.35 30.73
C VAL A 62 32.62 8.74 29.75
N ARG A 63 32.52 8.26 28.51
CA ARG A 63 33.36 8.72 27.41
C ARG A 63 32.65 9.91 26.77
N ALA A 64 33.15 11.12 27.04
CA ALA A 64 32.71 12.33 26.36
C ALA A 64 32.92 12.16 24.84
N LEU A 65 31.84 12.18 24.06
CA LEU A 65 31.91 12.29 22.62
C LEU A 65 32.16 13.75 22.28
N SER A 66 33.35 14.02 21.77
CA SER A 66 33.74 15.30 21.19
C SER A 66 32.80 15.65 20.03
N THR A 67 32.13 16.79 20.12
CA THR A 67 31.34 17.39 19.04
C THR A 67 32.30 17.99 18.02
N ALA A 68 32.51 17.30 16.90
CA ALA A 68 33.11 17.90 15.72
C ALA A 68 32.06 18.76 14.97
N PRO A 69 32.44 19.90 14.39
CA PRO A 69 31.51 20.82 13.76
C PRO A 69 30.93 20.23 12.47
N ALA A 70 29.63 20.45 12.27
CA ALA A 70 28.93 20.11 11.05
C ALA A 70 29.48 20.93 9.89
N ALA A 71 30.23 20.30 8.98
CA ALA A 71 30.52 20.86 7.67
C ALA A 71 29.30 20.65 6.77
N ASP A 72 28.81 21.75 6.21
CA ASP A 72 27.72 21.80 5.23
C ASP A 72 27.98 20.79 4.09
N ARG A 73 27.27 19.66 4.15
CA ARG A 73 27.04 18.83 2.98
C ARG A 73 25.90 19.47 2.21
N ILE A 74 26.26 20.11 1.09
CA ILE A 74 25.34 20.35 -0.02
C ILE A 74 24.58 19.04 -0.24
N LEU A 75 23.27 19.05 0.02
CA LEU A 75 22.38 17.93 -0.23
C LEU A 75 22.40 17.67 -1.75
N ALA A 76 23.30 16.78 -2.17
CA ALA A 76 23.06 16.03 -3.39
C ALA A 76 21.72 15.34 -3.16
N LYS A 77 20.71 15.71 -3.96
CA LYS A 77 19.40 15.08 -3.98
C LYS A 77 19.66 13.62 -4.37
N GLU A 78 19.87 12.73 -3.40
CA GLU A 78 19.87 11.30 -3.66
C GLU A 78 18.47 10.99 -4.18
N VAL A 79 18.35 10.90 -5.51
CA VAL A 79 17.13 10.45 -6.18
C VAL A 79 16.98 8.99 -5.77
N ALA A 80 16.30 8.77 -4.66
CA ALA A 80 16.08 7.44 -4.11
C ALA A 80 15.37 6.61 -5.18
N LYS A 81 16.05 5.58 -5.70
CA LYS A 81 15.50 4.77 -6.80
C LYS A 81 14.07 4.34 -6.47
N PRO A 82 13.10 4.61 -7.35
CA PRO A 82 11.71 4.26 -7.08
C PRO A 82 11.60 2.75 -6.91
N GLN A 83 11.04 2.30 -5.79
CA GLN A 83 10.90 0.87 -5.48
C GLN A 83 9.91 0.15 -6.42
N TRP A 84 9.12 0.92 -7.18
CA TRP A 84 8.21 0.42 -8.20
C TRP A 84 8.05 1.44 -9.34
N LYS A 85 7.81 0.93 -10.55
CA LYS A 85 7.52 1.75 -11.74
C LYS A 85 6.04 1.64 -12.07
N ALA A 86 5.37 2.77 -12.24
CA ALA A 86 3.96 2.84 -12.57
C ALA A 86 3.78 2.90 -14.09
N THR A 87 2.78 2.21 -14.62
CA THR A 87 2.40 2.36 -16.02
C THR A 87 1.59 3.65 -16.17
N ILE A 88 2.26 4.76 -16.47
CA ILE A 88 1.64 6.08 -16.69
C ILE A 88 1.64 6.39 -18.19
N ASP A 89 0.50 6.84 -18.70
CA ASP A 89 0.40 7.32 -20.08
C ASP A 89 0.87 8.78 -20.18
N PHE A 90 2.17 8.97 -20.34
CA PHE A 90 2.79 10.30 -20.51
C PHE A 90 2.33 11.01 -21.79
N LYS A 91 1.99 10.24 -22.83
CA LYS A 91 1.50 10.80 -24.09
C LYS A 91 0.12 11.43 -23.87
N TRP A 92 -0.77 10.73 -23.18
CA TRP A 92 -2.09 11.26 -22.84
C TRP A 92 -2.00 12.54 -21.99
N ILE A 93 -1.09 12.58 -21.01
CA ILE A 93 -0.84 13.77 -20.18
C ILE A 93 -0.39 14.95 -21.04
N ARG A 94 0.50 14.72 -22.01
CA ARG A 94 0.96 15.75 -22.94
C ARG A 94 -0.16 16.28 -23.83
N GLU A 95 -1.00 15.38 -24.36
CA GLU A 95 -2.11 15.75 -25.24
C GLU A 95 -3.23 16.48 -24.50
N ASN A 96 -3.45 16.17 -23.21
CA ASN A 96 -4.54 16.72 -22.38
C ASN A 96 -4.05 17.64 -21.25
N LYS A 97 -2.95 18.36 -21.48
CA LYS A 97 -2.29 19.20 -20.46
C LYS A 97 -3.24 20.16 -19.73
N ASP A 98 -4.18 20.77 -20.45
CA ASP A 98 -5.08 21.79 -19.89
C ASP A 98 -6.11 21.15 -18.95
N GLU A 99 -6.54 19.92 -19.27
CA GLU A 99 -7.46 19.17 -18.43
C GLU A 99 -6.79 18.69 -17.14
N VAL A 100 -5.57 18.16 -17.27
CA VAL A 100 -4.76 17.73 -16.13
C VAL A 100 -4.44 18.91 -15.22
N ALA A 101 -4.06 20.06 -15.77
CA ALA A 101 -3.78 21.28 -15.01
C ALA A 101 -5.01 21.75 -14.20
N ARG A 102 -6.20 21.75 -14.82
CA ARG A 102 -7.45 22.06 -14.10
C ARG A 102 -7.74 21.06 -13.00
N ASN A 103 -7.54 19.77 -13.25
CA ASN A 103 -7.76 18.72 -12.25
C ASN A 103 -6.82 18.87 -11.04
N ILE A 104 -5.53 19.15 -11.28
CA ILE A 104 -4.54 19.40 -10.22
C ILE A 104 -4.98 20.59 -9.35
N LYS A 105 -5.44 21.67 -9.98
CA LYS A 105 -5.94 22.86 -9.27
C LYS A 105 -7.21 22.57 -8.47
N ASN A 106 -8.17 21.86 -9.06
CA ASN A 106 -9.43 21.50 -8.40
C ASN A 106 -9.20 20.61 -7.17
N ARG A 107 -8.18 19.75 -7.21
CA ARG A 107 -7.81 18.87 -6.09
C ARG A 107 -6.85 19.51 -5.09
N SER A 108 -6.45 20.77 -5.30
CA SER A 108 -5.43 21.46 -4.49
C SER A 108 -4.16 20.63 -4.30
N SER A 109 -3.70 19.97 -5.37
CA SER A 109 -2.50 19.14 -5.35
C SER A 109 -1.23 19.97 -5.61
N ASN A 110 -0.11 19.57 -5.00
CA ASN A 110 1.20 20.18 -5.19
C ASN A 110 1.98 19.61 -6.41
N ALA A 111 1.32 18.84 -7.27
CA ALA A 111 1.96 18.21 -8.43
C ALA A 111 2.44 19.26 -9.44
N ASN A 112 3.69 19.13 -9.90
CA ASN A 112 4.26 20.01 -10.90
C ASN A 112 4.11 19.42 -12.31
N LEU A 113 3.05 19.81 -13.02
CA LEU A 113 2.78 19.34 -14.38
C LEU A 113 3.87 19.78 -15.38
N GLU A 114 4.37 21.00 -15.26
CA GLU A 114 5.34 21.55 -16.21
C GLU A 114 6.65 20.75 -16.17
N LEU A 115 7.13 20.46 -14.96
CA LEU A 115 8.32 19.63 -14.77
C LEU A 115 8.17 18.24 -15.40
N VAL A 116 7.00 17.61 -15.26
CA VAL A 116 6.74 16.30 -15.88
C VAL A 116 6.78 16.37 -17.41
N LEU A 117 6.24 17.44 -18.00
CA LEU A 117 6.30 17.64 -19.45
C LEU A 117 7.73 17.89 -19.94
N GLU A 118 8.49 18.74 -19.24
CA GLU A 118 9.91 18.98 -19.56
C GLU A 118 10.76 17.71 -19.48
N LEU A 119 10.60 16.92 -18.42
CA LEU A 119 11.29 15.64 -18.23
C LEU A 119 10.91 14.65 -19.33
N TYR A 120 9.63 14.61 -19.72
CA TYR A 120 9.18 13.75 -20.81
C TYR A 120 9.77 14.16 -22.18
N GLU A 121 9.89 15.45 -22.47
CA GLU A 121 10.54 15.92 -23.71
C GLU A 121 12.04 15.60 -23.74
N LYS A 122 12.73 15.77 -22.61
CA LYS A 122 14.13 15.34 -22.45
C LYS A 122 14.28 13.84 -22.66
N LEU A 123 13.35 13.03 -22.13
CA LEU A 123 13.36 11.59 -22.28
C LEU A 123 13.24 11.18 -23.76
N LEU A 124 12.31 11.80 -24.50
CA LEU A 124 12.14 11.53 -25.93
C LEU A 124 13.38 11.92 -26.75
N ALA A 125 14.03 13.06 -26.42
CA ALA A 125 15.25 13.49 -27.08
C ALA A 125 16.41 12.51 -26.83
N LEU A 126 16.58 12.08 -25.57
CA LEU A 126 17.63 11.14 -25.18
C LEU A 126 17.41 9.74 -25.78
N GLN A 127 16.17 9.26 -25.80
CA GLN A 127 15.81 8.00 -26.48
C GLN A 127 16.17 8.03 -27.96
N LYS A 128 15.88 9.14 -28.65
CA LYS A 128 16.24 9.31 -30.06
C LYS A 128 17.75 9.23 -30.28
N GLU A 129 18.53 9.81 -29.36
CA GLU A 129 19.99 9.80 -29.43
C GLU A 129 20.58 8.41 -29.16
N VAL A 130 20.04 7.69 -28.17
CA VAL A 130 20.40 6.29 -27.89
C VAL A 130 20.13 5.41 -29.12
N GLU A 131 18.97 5.55 -29.75
CA GLU A 131 18.64 4.79 -30.97
C GLU A 131 19.55 5.17 -32.16
N ARG A 132 19.94 6.46 -32.28
CA ARG A 132 20.91 6.91 -33.28
C ARG A 132 22.27 6.21 -33.09
N LEU A 133 22.82 6.22 -31.88
CA LEU A 133 24.11 5.56 -31.57
C LEU A 133 24.03 4.04 -31.73
N ARG A 134 22.91 3.40 -31.36
CA ARG A 134 22.68 1.97 -31.62
C ARG A 134 22.70 1.66 -33.11
N GLY A 135 22.09 2.52 -33.92
CA GLY A 135 22.15 2.46 -35.38
C GLY A 135 23.58 2.56 -35.92
N GLU A 136 24.34 3.56 -35.47
CA GLU A 136 25.74 3.77 -35.89
C GLU A 136 26.64 2.61 -35.50
N ARG A 137 26.52 2.10 -34.27
CA ARG A 137 27.24 0.91 -33.80
C ARG A 137 26.93 -0.31 -34.68
N ASN A 138 25.66 -0.50 -35.06
CA ASN A 138 25.27 -1.62 -35.93
C ASN A 138 25.84 -1.45 -37.35
N VAL A 139 25.90 -0.23 -37.88
CA VAL A 139 26.55 0.08 -39.16
C VAL A 139 28.05 -0.23 -39.10
N VAL A 140 28.75 0.21 -38.05
CA VAL A 140 30.18 -0.09 -37.83
C VAL A 140 30.40 -1.60 -37.70
N ALA A 141 29.57 -2.30 -36.92
CA ALA A 141 29.64 -3.75 -36.77
C ALA A 141 29.41 -4.50 -38.10
N ASN A 142 28.55 -3.99 -38.97
CA ASN A 142 28.32 -4.57 -40.30
C ASN A 142 29.50 -4.32 -41.25
N LYS A 143 30.13 -3.14 -41.20
CA LYS A 143 31.36 -2.85 -41.97
C LYS A 143 32.50 -3.82 -41.62
N MET A 144 32.57 -4.29 -40.36
CA MET A 144 33.61 -5.22 -39.88
C MET A 144 33.47 -6.69 -40.36
N LYS A 145 32.34 -7.09 -40.95
CA LYS A 145 32.08 -8.49 -41.39
C LYS A 145 32.79 -8.88 -42.69
N GLY A 146 33.45 -7.94 -43.38
CA GLY A 146 34.21 -8.18 -44.62
C GLY A 146 35.71 -8.44 -44.43
N LYS A 147 36.39 -8.82 -45.52
CA LYS A 147 37.86 -8.78 -45.61
C LYS A 147 38.28 -7.31 -45.67
N LEU A 148 39.00 -6.86 -44.64
CA LEU A 148 39.46 -5.48 -44.48
C LEU A 148 40.96 -5.50 -44.21
N GLU A 149 41.63 -4.44 -44.64
CA GLU A 149 43.02 -4.19 -44.27
C GLU A 149 43.17 -4.08 -42.74
N PRO A 150 44.27 -4.57 -42.15
CA PRO A 150 44.47 -4.55 -40.69
C PRO A 150 44.36 -3.14 -40.08
N SER A 151 44.79 -2.11 -40.82
CA SER A 151 44.74 -0.70 -40.39
C SER A 151 43.32 -0.14 -40.34
N GLU A 152 42.46 -0.49 -41.30
CA GLU A 152 41.05 -0.08 -41.33
C GLU A 152 40.21 -0.82 -40.29
N ARG A 153 40.51 -2.10 -40.07
CA ARG A 153 39.91 -2.89 -39.00
C ARG A 153 40.20 -2.28 -37.62
N GLN A 154 41.43 -1.82 -37.37
CA GLN A 154 41.79 -1.18 -36.11
C GLN A 154 41.03 0.13 -35.86
N LYS A 155 40.83 0.96 -36.90
CA LYS A 155 40.04 2.19 -36.81
C LYS A 155 38.58 1.93 -36.46
N LEU A 156 37.96 0.93 -37.08
CA LEU A 156 36.57 0.54 -36.80
C LEU A 156 36.41 -0.05 -35.39
N ILE A 157 37.42 -0.73 -34.87
CA ILE A 157 37.44 -1.22 -33.48
C ILE A 157 37.44 -0.04 -32.50
N GLU A 158 38.27 0.96 -32.73
CA GLU A 158 38.34 2.16 -31.87
C GLU A 158 37.04 2.97 -31.93
N GLU A 159 36.47 3.16 -33.13
CA GLU A 159 35.17 3.80 -33.32
C GLU A 159 34.05 3.03 -32.60
N GLY A 160 34.02 1.69 -32.72
CA GLY A 160 33.08 0.84 -32.01
C GLY A 160 33.22 0.89 -30.49
N LYS A 161 34.45 1.05 -29.99
CA LYS A 161 34.72 1.22 -28.56
C LYS A 161 34.23 2.57 -28.04
N ASN A 162 34.52 3.67 -28.75
CA ASN A 162 34.02 5.00 -28.41
C ASN A 162 32.48 5.06 -28.44
N LEU A 163 31.85 4.45 -29.44
CA LEU A 163 30.39 4.35 -29.52
C LEU A 163 29.81 3.53 -28.35
N LYS A 164 30.49 2.47 -27.91
CA LYS A 164 30.07 1.67 -26.76
C LYS A 164 30.16 2.45 -25.45
N GLU A 165 31.25 3.19 -25.25
CA GLU A 165 31.44 4.02 -24.07
C GLU A 165 30.38 5.12 -24.01
N GLY A 166 30.17 5.86 -25.10
CA GLY A 166 29.11 6.87 -25.18
C GLY A 166 27.70 6.30 -25.00
N LEU A 167 27.42 5.12 -25.54
CA LEU A 167 26.14 4.45 -25.35
C LEU A 167 25.90 4.07 -23.88
N THR A 168 26.94 3.64 -23.17
CA THR A 168 26.82 3.25 -21.75
C THR A 168 26.45 4.46 -20.90
N THR A 169 27.10 5.61 -21.12
CA THR A 169 26.76 6.86 -20.42
C THR A 169 25.33 7.32 -20.70
N LEU A 170 24.90 7.33 -21.97
CA LEU A 170 23.52 7.74 -22.30
C LEU A 170 22.46 6.77 -21.78
N GLU A 171 22.78 5.48 -21.66
CA GLU A 171 21.88 4.48 -21.07
C GLU A 171 21.73 4.68 -19.55
N GLU A 172 22.79 5.11 -18.86
CA GLU A 172 22.74 5.52 -17.44
C GLU A 172 21.90 6.78 -17.26
N ASP A 173 22.15 7.83 -18.06
CA ASP A 173 21.36 9.07 -18.05
C ASP A 173 19.88 8.80 -18.34
N LEU A 174 19.59 7.86 -19.25
CA LEU A 174 18.23 7.47 -19.60
C LEU A 174 17.52 6.81 -18.41
N LEU A 175 18.22 5.99 -17.64
CA LEU A 175 17.67 5.36 -16.45
C LEU A 175 17.38 6.39 -15.36
N GLU A 176 18.31 7.31 -15.09
CA GLU A 176 18.12 8.37 -14.11
C GLU A 176 16.95 9.29 -14.46
N LEU A 177 16.89 9.74 -15.72
CA LEU A 177 15.81 10.59 -16.20
C LEU A 177 14.45 9.88 -16.19
N THR A 178 14.43 8.58 -16.50
CA THR A 178 13.20 7.77 -16.40
C THR A 178 12.72 7.67 -14.96
N ASP A 179 13.63 7.48 -14.00
CA ASP A 179 13.31 7.36 -12.59
C ASP A 179 12.83 8.71 -12.02
N GLU A 180 13.44 9.83 -12.41
CA GLU A 180 13.00 11.18 -12.03
C GLU A 180 11.60 11.50 -12.61
N LEU A 181 11.39 11.26 -13.91
CA LEU A 181 10.08 11.42 -14.54
C LEU A 181 9.01 10.59 -13.83
N GLN A 182 9.36 9.36 -13.46
CA GLN A 182 8.45 8.44 -12.80
C GLN A 182 8.03 8.94 -11.41
N GLN A 183 8.95 9.54 -10.64
CA GLN A 183 8.67 10.09 -9.33
C GLN A 183 7.73 11.31 -9.40
N GLU A 184 8.05 12.26 -10.27
CA GLU A 184 7.26 13.48 -10.42
C GLU A 184 5.87 13.17 -11.00
N ALA A 185 5.79 12.25 -11.96
CA ALA A 185 4.50 11.85 -12.54
C ALA A 185 3.61 11.07 -11.57
N GLN A 186 4.19 10.32 -10.61
CA GLN A 186 3.42 9.64 -9.56
C GLN A 186 2.74 10.63 -8.59
N CYS A 187 3.19 11.88 -8.52
CA CYS A 187 2.54 12.92 -7.73
C CYS A 187 1.27 13.47 -8.40
N ILE A 188 1.06 13.24 -9.70
CA ILE A 188 -0.13 13.69 -10.42
C ILE A 188 -1.34 12.87 -9.94
N PRO A 189 -2.40 13.51 -9.43
CA PRO A 189 -3.59 12.80 -8.97
C PRO A 189 -4.40 12.25 -10.15
N ASN A 190 -5.18 11.18 -9.89
CA ASN A 190 -6.14 10.67 -10.85
C ASN A 190 -7.13 11.75 -11.30
N MET A 191 -7.62 11.61 -12.54
CA MET A 191 -8.69 12.42 -13.09
C MET A 191 -9.95 12.29 -12.22
N THR A 192 -10.61 13.43 -12.01
CA THR A 192 -11.81 13.50 -11.19
C THR A 192 -13.03 13.33 -12.08
N HIS A 193 -14.00 12.53 -11.62
CA HIS A 193 -15.27 12.38 -12.32
C HIS A 193 -15.99 13.73 -12.45
N PRO A 194 -16.62 14.07 -13.59
CA PRO A 194 -17.22 15.38 -13.84
C PRO A 194 -18.30 15.78 -12.82
N ASP A 195 -19.01 14.81 -12.25
CA ASP A 195 -20.07 15.05 -11.26
C ASP A 195 -19.56 15.35 -9.84
N VAL A 196 -18.25 15.33 -9.60
CA VAL A 196 -17.68 15.58 -8.26
C VAL A 196 -17.75 17.08 -7.96
N PRO A 197 -18.32 17.48 -6.80
CA PRO A 197 -18.37 18.89 -6.42
C PRO A 197 -16.95 19.44 -6.23
N ILE A 198 -16.72 20.65 -6.74
CA ILE A 198 -15.42 21.33 -6.66
C ILE A 198 -15.38 22.17 -5.37
N GLY A 199 -14.38 21.95 -4.52
CA GLY A 199 -14.15 22.75 -3.33
C GLY A 199 -13.57 21.95 -2.16
N ASP A 200 -13.61 22.56 -0.97
CA ASP A 200 -13.25 21.92 0.28
C ASP A 200 -14.37 21.00 0.80
N GLU A 201 -14.19 20.42 1.99
CA GLU A 201 -15.18 19.55 2.62
C GLU A 201 -16.57 20.22 2.75
N LYS A 202 -16.62 21.55 2.88
CA LYS A 202 -17.87 22.32 3.00
C LYS A 202 -18.68 22.33 1.71
N CYS A 203 -18.04 22.06 0.58
CA CYS A 203 -18.69 21.97 -0.74
C CYS A 203 -19.29 20.57 -1.00
N SER A 204 -19.22 19.65 -0.04
CA SER A 204 -19.79 18.31 -0.16
C SER A 204 -21.32 18.35 -0.25
N THR A 205 -21.88 17.65 -1.24
CA THR A 205 -23.33 17.58 -1.46
C THR A 205 -23.95 16.38 -0.76
N VAL A 206 -24.99 16.60 0.04
CA VAL A 206 -25.78 15.51 0.64
C VAL A 206 -26.60 14.81 -0.44
N ARG A 207 -26.24 13.56 -0.76
CA ARG A 207 -26.94 12.76 -1.78
C ARG A 207 -28.25 12.15 -1.28
N LYS A 208 -28.26 11.65 -0.05
CA LYS A 208 -29.43 10.99 0.56
C LYS A 208 -29.29 10.97 2.08
N MET A 209 -30.36 11.32 2.80
CA MET A 209 -30.50 11.06 4.23
C MET A 209 -31.40 9.85 4.44
N VAL A 210 -31.03 8.95 5.37
CA VAL A 210 -31.77 7.73 5.69
C VAL A 210 -32.04 7.69 7.18
N GLY A 211 -33.30 7.54 7.56
CA GLY A 211 -33.74 7.65 8.94
C GLY A 211 -33.82 9.10 9.43
N ASN A 212 -34.19 9.26 10.69
CA ASN A 212 -34.23 10.56 11.37
C ASN A 212 -33.32 10.48 12.62
N PRO A 213 -32.60 11.57 12.97
CA PRO A 213 -31.88 11.65 14.24
C PRO A 213 -32.81 11.36 15.41
N HIS A 214 -32.34 10.59 16.40
CA HIS A 214 -33.14 10.25 17.56
C HIS A 214 -33.22 11.45 18.53
N GLU A 215 -34.42 11.75 19.01
CA GLU A 215 -34.65 12.77 20.02
C GLU A 215 -34.59 12.15 21.42
N PHE A 216 -33.61 12.56 22.21
CA PHE A 216 -33.42 12.07 23.58
C PHE A 216 -34.17 12.98 24.57
N SER A 217 -34.86 12.38 25.54
CA SER A 217 -35.52 13.10 26.63
C SER A 217 -34.58 13.44 27.80
N PHE A 218 -33.28 13.21 27.64
CA PHE A 218 -32.25 13.39 28.67
C PHE A 218 -30.96 13.97 28.05
N PRO A 219 -30.07 14.57 28.86
CA PRO A 219 -28.77 15.05 28.37
C PRO A 219 -27.93 13.91 27.79
N VAL A 220 -27.62 14.00 26.50
CA VAL A 220 -26.87 12.98 25.77
C VAL A 220 -25.40 13.02 26.21
N LYS A 221 -24.88 11.87 26.63
CA LYS A 221 -23.46 11.69 26.94
C LYS A 221 -22.70 11.29 25.68
N ASP A 222 -21.46 11.75 25.57
CA ASP A 222 -20.56 11.32 24.51
C ASP A 222 -20.12 9.86 24.70
N HIS A 223 -19.74 9.19 23.61
CA HIS A 223 -19.29 7.80 23.60
C HIS A 223 -18.11 7.56 24.56
N LEU A 224 -17.19 8.52 24.70
CA LEU A 224 -16.06 8.42 25.63
C LEU A 224 -16.54 8.40 27.10
N GLN A 225 -17.49 9.27 27.44
CA GLN A 225 -18.04 9.35 28.79
C GLN A 225 -18.82 8.07 29.12
N LEU A 226 -19.67 7.61 28.20
CA LEU A 226 -20.43 6.36 28.35
C LEU A 226 -19.49 5.17 28.52
N GLY A 227 -18.46 5.07 27.68
CA GLY A 227 -17.49 3.99 27.75
C GLY A 227 -16.71 3.95 29.06
N LYS A 228 -16.40 5.13 29.65
CA LYS A 228 -15.73 5.20 30.95
C LYS A 228 -16.66 4.85 32.12
N GLU A 229 -17.89 5.37 32.12
CA GLU A 229 -18.85 5.09 33.19
C GLU A 229 -19.28 3.62 33.25
N LEU A 230 -19.30 2.94 32.09
CA LEU A 230 -19.66 1.53 31.96
C LEU A 230 -18.45 0.58 32.01
N ASP A 231 -17.24 1.10 32.27
CA ASP A 231 -15.97 0.33 32.27
C ASP A 231 -15.73 -0.47 30.97
N LEU A 232 -16.08 0.12 29.83
CA LEU A 232 -15.95 -0.47 28.50
C LEU A 232 -14.66 -0.09 27.77
N PHE A 233 -14.08 1.07 28.10
CA PHE A 233 -12.84 1.56 27.48
C PHE A 233 -11.78 1.84 28.54
N ASP A 234 -10.54 1.41 28.27
CA ASP A 234 -9.37 1.76 29.07
C ASP A 234 -8.34 2.49 28.19
N PHE A 235 -8.32 3.82 28.33
CA PHE A 235 -7.40 4.71 27.63
C PHE A 235 -6.07 4.87 28.35
N ASP A 236 -6.06 4.76 29.68
CA ASP A 236 -4.87 5.01 30.49
C ASP A 236 -3.84 3.88 30.26
N SER A 237 -4.30 2.63 30.34
CA SER A 237 -3.44 1.47 30.04
C SER A 237 -3.00 1.45 28.58
N ALA A 238 -3.86 1.86 27.64
CA ALA A 238 -3.52 1.89 26.22
C ALA A 238 -2.50 2.99 25.90
N ALA A 239 -2.59 4.14 26.56
CA ALA A 239 -1.63 5.24 26.43
C ALA A 239 -0.25 4.86 26.96
N GLU A 240 -0.19 4.11 28.07
CA GLU A 240 1.06 3.59 28.61
C GLU A 240 1.76 2.61 27.65
N VAL A 241 0.99 1.72 27.01
CA VAL A 241 1.56 0.65 26.15
C VAL A 241 1.85 1.13 24.73
N SER A 242 0.91 1.84 24.10
CA SER A 242 0.93 2.15 22.66
C SER A 242 1.05 3.65 22.36
N GLY A 243 0.95 4.51 23.38
CA GLY A 243 0.95 5.96 23.23
C GLY A 243 -0.44 6.56 23.01
N SER A 244 -0.49 7.86 22.71
CA SER A 244 -1.75 8.60 22.56
C SER A 244 -2.64 8.04 21.44
N LYS A 245 -3.97 8.15 21.60
CA LYS A 245 -5.03 7.76 20.64
C LYS A 245 -5.29 6.25 20.50
N PHE A 246 -4.66 5.42 21.32
CA PHE A 246 -5.00 4.01 21.46
C PHE A 246 -5.97 3.78 22.64
N TYR A 247 -6.71 2.67 22.61
CA TYR A 247 -7.66 2.27 23.65
C TYR A 247 -7.73 0.74 23.75
N TYR A 248 -8.03 0.24 24.95
CA TYR A 248 -8.48 -1.14 25.13
C TYR A 248 -10.00 -1.19 25.22
N LEU A 249 -10.60 -2.16 24.53
CA LEU A 249 -12.01 -2.53 24.72
C LEU A 249 -12.13 -3.56 25.84
N LYS A 250 -13.18 -3.43 26.66
CA LYS A 250 -13.46 -4.28 27.82
C LYS A 250 -14.91 -4.75 27.81
N ASN A 251 -15.15 -5.86 28.51
CA ASN A 251 -16.47 -6.39 28.85
C ASN A 251 -17.40 -6.49 27.62
N GLU A 252 -18.60 -5.91 27.71
CA GLU A 252 -19.62 -5.94 26.66
C GLU A 252 -19.17 -5.24 25.37
N ALA A 253 -18.21 -4.32 25.42
CA ALA A 253 -17.71 -3.65 24.21
C ALA A 253 -16.90 -4.59 23.32
N VAL A 254 -16.17 -5.56 23.90
CA VAL A 254 -15.50 -6.62 23.13
C VAL A 254 -16.53 -7.49 22.42
N MET A 255 -17.61 -7.85 23.13
CA MET A 255 -18.69 -8.65 22.55
C MET A 255 -19.42 -7.88 21.43
N LEU A 256 -19.60 -6.57 21.61
CA LEU A 256 -20.21 -5.69 20.61
C LEU A 256 -19.33 -5.59 19.35
N GLU A 257 -18.02 -5.40 19.48
CA GLU A 257 -17.09 -5.37 18.34
C GLU A 257 -17.17 -6.68 17.55
N MET A 258 -17.07 -7.83 18.23
CA MET A 258 -17.16 -9.15 17.60
C MET A 258 -18.52 -9.36 16.91
N ALA A 259 -19.61 -8.91 17.53
CA ALA A 259 -20.95 -9.01 16.94
C ALA A 259 -21.07 -8.16 15.67
N LEU A 260 -20.57 -6.92 15.66
CA LEU A 260 -20.58 -6.04 14.49
C LEU A 260 -19.76 -6.61 13.33
N ILE A 261 -18.58 -7.17 13.61
CA ILE A 261 -17.73 -7.82 12.60
C ILE A 261 -18.47 -9.02 12.00
N ASN A 262 -18.98 -9.92 12.83
CA ASN A 262 -19.65 -11.14 12.38
C ASN A 262 -20.95 -10.86 11.61
N TRP A 263 -21.74 -9.88 12.07
CA TRP A 263 -22.94 -9.45 11.37
C TRP A 263 -22.60 -8.86 10.00
N THR A 264 -21.60 -7.98 9.92
CA THR A 264 -21.16 -7.37 8.66
C THR A 264 -20.70 -8.43 7.66
N LEU A 265 -19.85 -9.36 8.09
CA LEU A 265 -19.37 -10.47 7.26
C LEU A 265 -20.54 -11.32 6.73
N SER A 266 -21.49 -11.65 7.61
CA SER A 266 -22.69 -12.43 7.23
C SER A 266 -23.53 -11.70 6.18
N GLU A 267 -23.74 -10.39 6.33
CA GLU A 267 -24.53 -9.60 5.39
C GLU A 267 -23.86 -9.43 4.02
N VAL A 268 -22.54 -9.19 3.98
CA VAL A 268 -21.83 -9.08 2.69
C VAL A 268 -21.69 -10.44 2.00
N MET A 269 -21.51 -11.53 2.74
CA MET A 269 -21.46 -12.88 2.15
C MET A 269 -22.78 -13.25 1.46
N LYS A 270 -23.93 -12.87 2.04
CA LYS A 270 -25.25 -13.04 1.39
C LYS A 270 -25.36 -12.31 0.04
N ARG A 271 -24.59 -11.23 -0.14
CA ARG A 271 -24.53 -10.45 -1.40
C ARG A 271 -23.51 -11.00 -2.39
N GLY A 272 -22.88 -12.14 -2.09
CA GLY A 272 -21.94 -12.83 -2.99
C GLY A 272 -20.48 -12.41 -2.82
N PHE A 273 -20.13 -11.68 -1.76
CA PHE A 273 -18.73 -11.35 -1.47
C PHE A 273 -18.01 -12.56 -0.87
N THR A 274 -16.82 -12.87 -1.40
CA THR A 274 -15.92 -13.89 -0.83
C THR A 274 -15.15 -13.28 0.33
N PRO A 275 -15.16 -13.87 1.54
CA PRO A 275 -14.35 -13.39 2.65
C PRO A 275 -12.87 -13.78 2.44
N LEU A 276 -11.96 -12.84 2.67
CA LEU A 276 -10.51 -13.06 2.67
C LEU A 276 -9.88 -12.41 3.90
N THR A 277 -8.90 -13.09 4.49
CA THR A 277 -8.00 -12.51 5.50
C THR A 277 -6.66 -12.18 4.84
N THR A 278 -6.17 -10.95 5.02
CA THR A 278 -4.94 -10.47 4.39
C THR A 278 -3.81 -10.27 5.41
N PRO A 279 -2.53 -10.37 5.03
CA PRO A 279 -1.42 -9.97 5.88
C PRO A 279 -1.50 -8.47 6.23
N GLU A 280 -1.26 -8.12 7.49
CA GLU A 280 -1.29 -6.73 7.94
C GLU A 280 0.03 -5.99 7.70
N ILE A 281 1.15 -6.72 7.70
CA ILE A 281 2.48 -6.18 7.40
C ILE A 281 2.74 -6.38 5.90
N VAL A 282 2.89 -5.26 5.18
CA VAL A 282 3.06 -5.24 3.72
C VAL A 282 4.34 -4.51 3.31
N ARG A 283 4.85 -4.82 2.12
CA ARG A 283 6.00 -4.12 1.54
C ARG A 283 5.60 -2.70 1.15
N SER A 284 6.52 -1.73 1.29
CA SER A 284 6.31 -0.33 0.90
C SER A 284 5.83 -0.19 -0.54
N SER A 285 6.37 -0.98 -1.46
CA SER A 285 5.96 -0.98 -2.88
C SER A 285 4.49 -1.34 -3.11
N VAL A 286 3.85 -2.11 -2.23
CA VAL A 286 2.41 -2.42 -2.33
C VAL A 286 1.57 -1.23 -1.89
N VAL A 287 2.01 -0.54 -0.85
CA VAL A 287 1.33 0.63 -0.29
C VAL A 287 1.38 1.81 -1.27
N GLU A 288 2.55 2.04 -1.86
CA GLU A 288 2.75 3.10 -2.85
C GLU A 288 1.90 2.86 -4.11
N LYS A 289 1.79 1.60 -4.58
CA LYS A 289 0.91 1.24 -5.71
C LYS A 289 -0.56 1.59 -5.50
N CYS A 290 -1.00 1.68 -4.25
CA CYS A 290 -2.37 2.05 -3.95
C CYS A 290 -2.58 3.57 -3.84
N GLY A 291 -1.53 4.35 -4.10
CA GLY A 291 -1.53 5.81 -4.00
C GLY A 291 -1.47 6.31 -2.56
N PHE A 292 -1.00 5.48 -1.62
CA PHE A 292 -0.72 5.95 -0.26
C PHE A 292 0.72 6.48 -0.20
N GLN A 293 0.84 7.80 -0.05
CA GLN A 293 2.10 8.48 0.20
C GLN A 293 2.25 8.69 1.72
N PRO A 294 3.12 7.95 2.41
CA PRO A 294 3.35 8.17 3.84
C PRO A 294 3.94 9.56 4.04
N ARG A 295 3.29 10.33 4.92
CA ARG A 295 3.70 11.68 5.28
C ARG A 295 4.77 11.57 6.37
N GLY A 296 6.02 11.29 6.01
CA GLY A 296 7.18 11.29 6.91
C GLY A 296 8.33 10.37 6.49
N ASP A 297 9.55 10.71 6.92
CA ASP A 297 10.83 10.06 6.54
C ASP A 297 11.16 8.78 7.32
N ASN A 298 10.19 8.18 8.00
CA ASN A 298 10.47 7.06 8.90
C ASN A 298 10.75 5.76 8.09
N THR A 299 11.96 5.22 8.27
CA THR A 299 12.52 4.05 7.57
C THR A 299 11.75 2.74 7.87
N GLN A 300 10.98 2.70 8.97
CA GLN A 300 10.06 1.61 9.29
C GLN A 300 8.62 2.03 8.99
N ARG A 301 8.20 1.87 7.73
CA ARG A 301 6.79 1.97 7.35
C ARG A 301 6.08 0.66 7.73
N LEU A 302 5.97 0.38 9.02
CA LEU A 302 5.01 -0.61 9.52
C LEU A 302 3.62 0.02 9.40
N LEU A 303 3.03 -0.08 8.22
CA LEU A 303 1.61 0.21 8.08
C LEU A 303 0.86 -0.98 8.66
N TRP A 304 0.26 -0.76 9.82
CA TRP A 304 -0.82 -1.61 10.30
C TRP A 304 -2.02 -1.40 9.38
N VAL A 305 -2.19 -2.32 8.42
CA VAL A 305 -3.31 -2.36 7.48
C VAL A 305 -4.50 -3.10 8.13
N GLY A 306 -4.77 -2.85 9.40
CA GLY A 306 -5.88 -3.47 10.13
C GLY A 306 -7.20 -2.79 9.79
N PHE A 307 -8.18 -3.56 9.30
CA PHE A 307 -9.60 -3.23 9.04
C PHE A 307 -9.96 -2.10 8.05
N ILE A 308 -9.09 -1.12 7.82
CA ILE A 308 -9.37 0.06 6.97
C ILE A 308 -9.43 -0.28 5.47
N TRP A 309 -8.84 -1.41 5.05
CA TRP A 309 -8.67 -1.75 3.64
C TRP A 309 -9.79 -2.58 3.03
N THR A 310 -10.57 -3.30 3.83
CA THR A 310 -11.72 -4.06 3.33
C THR A 310 -12.79 -3.15 2.73
N LEU A 311 -12.92 -1.90 3.20
CA LEU A 311 -13.81 -0.90 2.60
C LEU A 311 -13.16 -0.05 1.49
N SER A 312 -11.86 0.30 1.61
CA SER A 312 -11.20 1.15 0.59
C SER A 312 -11.02 0.44 -0.75
N PHE A 313 -10.84 -0.88 -0.76
CA PHE A 313 -10.76 -1.66 -2.01
C PHE A 313 -12.11 -1.71 -2.74
N LEU A 314 -13.23 -1.73 -2.01
CA LEU A 314 -14.57 -1.62 -2.60
C LEU A 314 -14.83 -0.24 -3.20
N SER A 315 -14.35 0.83 -2.57
CA SER A 315 -14.61 2.20 -3.06
C SER A 315 -13.84 2.57 -4.33
N ARG A 316 -12.75 1.87 -4.67
CA ARG A 316 -12.00 2.10 -5.92
C ARG A 316 -12.31 1.13 -7.05
N CYS A 317 -13.01 0.03 -6.78
CA CYS A 317 -13.57 -0.83 -7.83
C CYS A 317 -14.98 -0.39 -8.28
N CYS A 318 -15.61 0.56 -7.58
CA CYS A 318 -16.95 1.07 -7.89
C CYS A 318 -16.99 2.53 -8.42
N LEU A 319 -15.84 3.08 -8.83
CA LEU A 319 -15.74 4.37 -9.53
C LEU A 319 -14.86 4.21 -10.77
#